data_AF-A0AAT9SWT4-F1
#
_entry.id   AF-A0AAT9SWT4-F1
#
_cell.length_a   1.000
_cell.length_b   1.000
_cell.length_c   1.000
_cell.angle_alpha   90.00
_cell.angle_beta   90.00
_cell.angle_gamma   90.00
#
_symmetry.space_group_name_H-M   'P 1'
#
loop_
_entity.id
_entity.type
_entity.pdbx_description
1 polymer ?
#
loop_
_entity_poly.entity_id
_entity_poly.type
_entity_poly.pdbx_seq_one_letter_code
_entity_poly.pdbx_strand_id
1 'polypeptide(L)'
;MIRSITIAGFIGLGLLLAGCNPESQSHRTLGGAAIGAGGGALIGGIAGGGRGAAIGAVAGGVAGAVVGRATTPNNCIFQDTSGRRFTGPCP
;
A
#
# COMPACT_ATOMS: atom_id res chain seq x y z
N MET A 1 23.34 0.61 -15.26
CA MET A 1 21.87 0.65 -15.43
C MET A 1 21.24 -0.74 -15.37
N ILE A 2 21.69 -1.73 -16.17
CA ILE A 2 21.19 -3.13 -16.14
C ILE A 2 21.25 -3.81 -14.75
N ARG A 3 22.33 -3.60 -13.97
CA ARG A 3 22.48 -4.12 -12.60
C ARG A 3 21.55 -3.49 -11.55
N SER A 4 20.99 -2.32 -11.83
CA SER A 4 20.02 -1.67 -10.92
C SER A 4 18.61 -2.19 -11.14
N ILE A 5 18.32 -2.71 -12.35
CA ILE A 5 17.02 -3.27 -12.74
C ILE A 5 16.82 -4.66 -12.09
N THR A 6 17.88 -5.46 -11.96
CA THR A 6 17.79 -6.77 -11.27
C THR A 6 17.53 -6.61 -9.77
N ILE A 7 18.14 -5.63 -9.12
CA ILE A 7 17.90 -5.34 -7.69
C ILE A 7 16.49 -4.80 -7.46
N ALA A 8 16.03 -3.89 -8.32
CA ALA A 8 14.65 -3.40 -8.28
C ALA A 8 13.62 -4.52 -8.56
N GLY A 9 13.93 -5.46 -9.45
CA GLY A 9 13.09 -6.62 -9.75
C GLY A 9 12.97 -7.59 -8.56
N PHE A 10 14.08 -7.87 -7.87
CA PHE A 10 14.07 -8.72 -6.67
C PHE A 10 13.34 -8.06 -5.49
N ILE A 11 13.50 -6.75 -5.29
CA ILE A 11 12.79 -6.00 -4.24
C ILE A 11 11.28 -5.93 -4.56
N GLY A 12 10.93 -5.69 -5.83
CA GLY A 12 9.53 -5.69 -6.29
C GLY A 12 8.85 -7.05 -6.09
N LEU A 13 9.54 -8.14 -6.40
CA LEU A 13 9.03 -9.50 -6.17
C LEU A 13 8.87 -9.83 -4.68
N GLY A 14 9.80 -9.37 -3.83
CA GLY A 14 9.69 -9.51 -2.36
C GLY A 14 8.52 -8.72 -1.76
N LEU A 15 8.24 -7.52 -2.27
CA LEU A 15 7.07 -6.73 -1.86
C LEU A 15 5.74 -7.39 -2.24
N LEU A 16 5.70 -8.07 -3.39
CA LEU A 16 4.52 -8.82 -3.83
C LEU A 16 4.24 -10.02 -2.91
N LEU A 17 5.27 -10.73 -2.44
CA LEU A 17 5.10 -11.83 -1.48
C LEU A 17 4.67 -11.36 -0.09
N ALA A 18 5.11 -10.18 0.35
CA ALA A 18 4.69 -9.59 1.62
C ALA A 18 3.24 -9.04 1.60
N GLY A 19 2.66 -8.84 0.41
CA GLY A 19 1.27 -8.38 0.22
C GLY A 19 0.21 -9.49 0.28
N CYS A 20 0.61 -10.76 0.38
CA CYS A 20 -0.33 -11.89 0.29
C CYS A 20 -1.18 -12.13 1.57
N ASN A 21 -1.17 -11.22 2.55
CA ASN A 21 -2.05 -11.31 3.72
C ASN A 21 -2.89 -10.02 3.90
N PRO A 22 -4.11 -9.95 3.33
CA PRO A 22 -4.88 -8.71 3.21
C PRO A 22 -5.70 -8.32 4.45
N GLU A 23 -5.38 -8.84 5.64
CA GLU A 23 -6.27 -8.75 6.82
C GLU A 23 -6.01 -7.53 7.72
N SER A 24 -4.94 -6.76 7.51
CA SER A 24 -4.63 -5.61 8.37
C SER A 24 -4.77 -4.27 7.67
N GLN A 25 -5.31 -3.29 8.41
CA GLN A 25 -5.37 -1.86 8.07
C GLN A 25 -4.03 -1.32 7.54
N SER A 26 -2.93 -1.86 8.06
CA SER A 26 -1.57 -1.49 7.64
C SER A 26 -1.27 -1.99 6.23
N HIS A 27 -1.70 -3.21 5.85
CA HIS A 27 -1.43 -3.77 4.53
C HIS A 27 -2.20 -3.08 3.40
N ARG A 28 -3.44 -2.64 3.62
CA ARG A 28 -4.18 -1.86 2.62
C ARG A 28 -3.56 -0.50 2.38
N THR A 29 -3.09 0.13 3.46
CA THR A 29 -2.36 1.41 3.43
C THR A 29 -1.04 1.28 2.70
N LEU A 30 -0.21 0.30 3.07
CA LEU A 30 1.07 0.05 2.41
C LEU A 30 0.87 -0.37 0.96
N GLY A 31 -0.13 -1.20 0.66
CA GLY A 31 -0.44 -1.65 -0.70
C GLY A 31 -0.86 -0.49 -1.60
N GLY A 32 -1.80 0.33 -1.14
CA GLY A 32 -2.21 1.53 -1.84
C GLY A 32 -1.06 2.52 -2.02
N ALA A 33 -0.26 2.75 -0.97
CA ALA A 33 0.90 3.63 -1.02
C ALA A 33 1.98 3.13 -1.99
N ALA A 34 2.28 1.84 -1.98
CA ALA A 34 3.29 1.26 -2.85
C ALA A 34 2.88 1.35 -4.33
N ILE A 35 1.62 1.01 -4.65
CA ILE A 35 1.09 1.08 -6.01
C ILE A 35 1.03 2.54 -6.48
N GLY A 36 0.52 3.44 -5.63
CA GLY A 36 0.45 4.87 -5.94
C GLY A 36 1.83 5.51 -6.11
N ALA A 37 2.79 5.17 -5.25
CA ALA A 37 4.15 5.67 -5.36
C ALA A 37 4.87 5.12 -6.60
N GLY A 38 4.74 3.81 -6.87
CA GLY A 38 5.34 3.20 -8.05
C GLY A 38 4.78 3.73 -9.35
N GLY A 39 3.45 3.81 -9.47
CA GLY A 39 2.77 4.36 -10.65
C GLY A 39 3.03 5.86 -10.83
N GLY A 40 2.95 6.63 -9.75
CA GLY A 40 3.24 8.07 -9.79
C GLY A 40 4.71 8.37 -10.11
N ALA A 41 5.65 7.57 -9.63
CA ALA A 41 7.07 7.71 -9.98
C ALA A 41 7.33 7.45 -11.47
N LEU A 42 6.68 6.43 -12.03
CA LEU A 42 6.80 6.11 -13.46
C LEU A 42 6.24 7.24 -14.32
N ILE A 43 5.00 7.67 -14.05
CA ILE A 43 4.31 8.72 -14.81
C ILE A 43 4.99 10.08 -14.64
N GLY A 44 5.36 10.43 -13.41
CA GLY A 44 6.10 11.64 -13.13
C GLY A 44 7.50 11.63 -13.74
N GLY A 45 8.13 10.45 -13.81
CA GLY A 45 9.44 10.25 -14.43
C GLY A 45 9.45 10.49 -15.93
N ILE A 46 8.45 9.99 -16.65
CA ILE A 46 8.31 10.23 -18.09
C ILE A 46 7.95 11.69 -18.41
N ALA A 47 7.10 12.33 -17.60
CA ALA A 47 6.63 13.69 -17.87
C ALA A 47 7.61 14.78 -17.42
N GLY A 48 8.30 14.58 -16.29
CA GLY A 48 9.10 15.61 -15.63
C GLY A 48 10.51 15.16 -15.22
N GLY A 49 10.99 14.03 -15.75
CA GLY A 49 12.29 13.46 -15.40
C GLY A 49 12.38 13.09 -13.91
N GLY A 50 13.60 13.08 -13.35
CA GLY A 50 13.81 12.66 -11.95
C GLY A 50 13.03 13.47 -10.91
N ARG A 51 12.77 14.75 -11.19
CA ARG A 51 11.98 15.62 -10.30
C ARG A 51 10.50 15.27 -10.35
N GLY A 52 9.97 15.02 -11.54
CA GLY A 52 8.61 14.52 -11.70
C GLY A 52 8.44 13.14 -11.08
N ALA A 53 9.42 12.24 -11.20
CA ALA A 53 9.40 10.93 -10.54
C ALA A 53 9.32 11.05 -9.02
N ALA A 54 10.12 11.93 -8.41
CA ALA A 54 10.09 12.14 -6.96
C ALA A 54 8.74 12.71 -6.50
N ILE A 55 8.21 13.71 -7.20
CA ILE A 55 6.92 14.33 -6.86
C ILE A 55 5.79 13.32 -7.05
N GLY A 56 5.79 12.58 -8.15
CA GLY A 56 4.80 11.55 -8.44
C GLY A 56 4.85 10.38 -7.45
N ALA A 57 6.05 9.97 -7.01
CA ALA A 57 6.22 8.95 -5.99
C ALA A 57 5.62 9.38 -4.64
N VAL A 58 5.93 10.61 -4.20
CA VAL A 58 5.43 11.12 -2.92
C VAL A 58 3.93 11.36 -2.99
N ALA A 59 3.45 12.07 -4.02
CA ALA A 59 2.04 12.38 -4.16
C ALA A 59 1.19 11.12 -4.34
N GLY A 60 1.61 10.22 -5.24
CA GLY A 60 0.93 8.95 -5.46
C GLY A 60 1.00 8.03 -4.25
N GLY A 61 2.13 8.01 -3.52
CA GLY A 61 2.28 7.23 -2.29
C GLY A 61 1.39 7.71 -1.16
N VAL A 62 1.33 9.03 -0.92
CA VAL A 62 0.45 9.61 0.10
C VAL A 62 -1.02 9.39 -0.27
N ALA A 63 -1.41 9.67 -1.51
CA ALA A 63 -2.79 9.47 -1.96
C ALA A 63 -3.20 7.99 -1.86
N GLY A 64 -2.35 7.08 -2.31
CA GLY A 64 -2.58 5.65 -2.21
C GLY A 64 -2.65 5.14 -0.77
N ALA A 65 -1.84 5.69 0.14
CA ALA A 65 -1.90 5.37 1.57
C ALA A 65 -3.24 5.79 2.18
N VAL A 66 -3.68 7.02 1.90
CA VAL A 66 -4.93 7.57 2.43
C VAL A 66 -6.13 6.77 1.93
N VAL A 67 -6.18 6.44 0.64
CA VAL A 67 -7.25 5.60 0.08
C VAL A 67 -7.22 4.19 0.67
N GLY A 68 -6.02 3.63 0.86
CA GLY A 68 -5.84 2.34 1.52
C GLY A 68 -6.34 2.32 2.97
N ARG A 69 -6.09 3.38 3.74
CA ARG A 69 -6.66 3.58 5.08
C ARG A 69 -8.18 3.72 5.01
N ALA A 70 -8.68 4.55 4.11
CA ALA A 70 -10.11 4.85 3.98
C ALA A 70 -10.95 3.63 3.59
N THR A 71 -10.37 2.73 2.77
CA THR A 71 -11.05 1.50 2.31
C THR A 71 -10.90 0.36 3.30
N THR A 72 -10.21 0.56 4.44
CA THR A 72 -10.07 -0.52 5.39
C THR A 72 -11.39 -0.74 6.15
N PRO A 73 -11.89 -1.99 6.23
CA PRO A 73 -13.09 -2.29 6.99
C PRO A 73 -12.94 -1.85 8.46
N ASN A 74 -13.96 -1.15 8.96
CA ASN A 74 -14.08 -0.83 10.37
C ASN A 74 -14.42 -2.12 11.11
N ASN A 75 -13.53 -2.55 11.98
CA ASN A 75 -13.69 -3.74 12.79
C ASN A 75 -14.46 -3.37 14.07
N CYS A 76 -15.67 -3.90 14.21
CA CYS A 76 -16.46 -3.82 15.43
C CYS A 76 -16.02 -4.92 16.39
N ILE A 77 -15.91 -4.56 17.67
CA ILE A 77 -15.59 -5.52 18.74
C ILE A 77 -16.93 -6.04 19.29
N PHE A 78 -17.28 -7.27 18.96
CA PHE A 78 -18.44 -7.95 19.51
C PHE A 78 -18.03 -8.65 20.79
N GLN A 79 -18.86 -8.54 21.83
CA GLN A 79 -18.65 -9.23 23.10
C GLN A 79 -19.76 -10.25 23.28
N ASP A 80 -19.39 -11.52 23.45
CA ASP A 80 -20.34 -12.58 23.78
C ASP A 80 -20.66 -12.55 25.29
N THR A 81 -21.81 -13.12 25.69
CA THR A 81 -22.28 -13.23 27.09
C THR A 81 -21.27 -13.93 28.02
N SER A 82 -20.37 -14.74 27.47
CA SER A 82 -19.24 -15.42 28.12
C SER A 82 -17.99 -14.54 28.28
N GLY A 83 -18.07 -13.27 27.88
CA GLY A 83 -17.00 -12.28 28.01
C GLY A 83 -15.94 -12.30 26.90
N ARG A 84 -16.04 -13.21 25.92
CA ARG A 84 -15.08 -13.29 24.81
C ARG A 84 -15.30 -12.15 23.83
N ARG A 85 -14.21 -11.50 23.43
CA ARG A 85 -14.21 -10.43 22.43
C ARG A 85 -13.84 -11.00 21.06
N PHE A 86 -14.65 -10.71 20.06
CA PHE A 86 -14.43 -11.09 18.67
C PHE A 86 -14.42 -9.83 17.80
N THR A 87 -13.46 -9.77 16.88
CA THR A 87 -13.34 -8.66 15.94
C THR A 87 -13.98 -9.08 14.62
N GLY A 88 -15.03 -8.37 14.19
CA GLY A 88 -15.72 -8.63 12.92
C GLY A 88 -15.98 -7.33 12.15
N PRO A 89 -16.29 -7.40 10.85
CA PRO A 89 -16.70 -6.22 10.09
C PRO A 89 -17.99 -5.62 10.67
N CYS A 90 -18.04 -4.29 10.84
CA CYS A 90 -19.27 -3.58 11.17
C CYS A 90 -20.25 -3.65 9.96
N PRO A 91 -21.57 -3.82 10.19
CA PRO A 91 -22.59 -3.77 9.14
C PRO A 91 -22.75 -2.35 8.54
#